data_AF-A0A0A9DKV9-F1
#
_entry.id   AF-A0A0A9DKV9-F1
#
_cell.length_a   1.000
_cell.length_b   1.000
_cell.length_c   1.000
_cell.angle_alpha   90.00
_cell.angle_beta   90.00
_cell.angle_gamma   90.00
#
_symmetry.space_group_name_H-M   'P 1'
#
loop_
_entity.id
_entity.type
_entity.pdbx_description
1 polymer ?
#
loop_
_entity_poly.entity_id
_entity_poly.type
_entity_poly.pdbx_seq_one_letter_code
_entity_poly.pdbx_strand_id
1 'polypeptide(L)'
;MFRYDDVDVLHFLLSNLNWWVTEYRIDGFHFHSLASMLYTHNGFSTFTGAMEEYCTQYVDKDALIYLILANEILHDLHPDIITIAEDATFYPGLCEPTTQGGLGFDYWVNLSVPEMWLWHLENVPEREWSINKIMKVLVSSNRNMLSYVENHNQSISGRKSFAEIILNTGKYSVGSVDDDLIRTSSLLKV
;
A
#
# COMPACT_ATOMS: atom_id res chain seq x y z
N MET A 1 -6.94 -3.45 -19.31
CA MET A 1 -5.76 -2.61 -19.07
C MET A 1 -5.85 -1.41 -20.01
N PHE A 2 -5.58 -0.19 -19.52
CA PHE A 2 -5.54 0.98 -20.39
C PHE A 2 -4.38 0.88 -21.38
N ARG A 3 -4.53 1.53 -22.53
CA ARG A 3 -3.48 1.68 -23.52
C ARG A 3 -2.74 2.99 -23.28
N TYR A 4 -1.66 2.93 -22.51
CA TYR A 4 -0.89 4.13 -22.15
C TYR A 4 -0.06 4.69 -23.31
N ASP A 5 0.06 3.93 -24.42
CA ASP A 5 0.67 4.38 -25.67
C ASP A 5 -0.24 5.34 -26.47
N ASP A 6 -1.55 5.30 -26.20
CA ASP A 6 -2.53 6.13 -26.88
C ASP A 6 -2.60 7.53 -26.26
N VAL A 7 -2.33 8.55 -27.07
CA VAL A 7 -2.32 9.96 -26.65
C VAL A 7 -3.68 10.40 -26.11
N ASP A 8 -4.78 9.89 -26.68
CA ASP A 8 -6.12 10.25 -26.20
C ASP A 8 -6.38 9.66 -24.81
N VAL A 9 -5.84 8.47 -24.52
CA VAL A 9 -5.91 7.85 -23.20
C VAL A 9 -5.04 8.61 -22.20
N LEU A 10 -3.82 9.02 -22.58
CA LEU A 10 -2.96 9.86 -21.73
C LEU A 10 -3.63 11.19 -21.40
N HIS A 11 -4.19 11.87 -22.41
CA HIS A 11 -4.94 13.10 -22.21
C HIS A 11 -6.12 12.90 -21.27
N PHE A 12 -6.89 11.82 -21.45
CA PHE A 12 -8.02 11.50 -20.58
C PHE A 12 -7.58 11.30 -19.12
N LEU A 13 -6.56 10.47 -18.88
CA LEU A 13 -6.11 10.13 -17.53
C LEU A 13 -5.47 11.33 -16.81
N LEU A 14 -4.59 12.07 -17.49
CA LEU A 14 -3.95 13.27 -16.92
C LEU A 14 -4.98 14.38 -16.65
N SER A 15 -5.92 14.59 -17.57
CA SER A 15 -7.01 15.55 -17.36
C SER A 15 -7.90 15.13 -16.20
N ASN A 16 -8.17 13.83 -16.04
CA ASN A 16 -8.94 13.32 -14.90
C ASN A 16 -8.24 13.61 -13.57
N LEU A 17 -6.91 13.40 -13.48
CA LEU A 17 -6.15 13.75 -12.28
C LEU A 17 -6.29 15.24 -11.95
N ASN A 18 -6.03 16.13 -12.91
CA ASN A 18 -6.16 17.57 -12.65
C ASN A 18 -7.61 18.01 -12.37
N TRP A 19 -8.60 17.34 -12.97
CA TRP A 19 -10.02 17.64 -12.76
C TRP A 19 -10.44 17.42 -11.31
N TRP A 20 -10.05 16.31 -10.69
CA TRP A 20 -10.37 16.05 -9.28
C TRP A 20 -9.79 17.12 -8.35
N VAL A 21 -8.55 17.54 -8.59
CA VAL A 21 -7.90 18.58 -7.78
C VAL A 21 -8.58 19.94 -8.00
N THR A 22 -8.88 20.29 -9.26
CA THR A 22 -9.43 21.62 -9.58
C THR A 22 -10.89 21.76 -9.13
N GLU A 23 -11.72 20.77 -9.42
CA GLU A 23 -13.17 20.85 -9.19
C GLU A 23 -13.54 20.45 -7.75
N TYR A 24 -12.91 19.40 -7.23
CA TYR A 24 -13.24 18.85 -5.90
C TYR A 24 -12.24 19.24 -4.81
N ARG A 25 -11.13 19.89 -5.16
CA ARG A 25 -10.12 20.39 -4.22
C ARG A 25 -9.60 19.31 -3.28
N ILE A 26 -9.33 18.13 -3.84
CA ILE A 26 -8.65 17.06 -3.11
C ILE A 26 -7.16 17.38 -3.01
N ASP A 27 -6.55 16.97 -1.90
CA ASP A 27 -5.14 17.27 -1.59
C ASP A 27 -4.17 16.18 -2.07
N GLY A 28 -4.66 15.13 -2.74
CA GLY A 28 -3.79 14.03 -3.11
C GLY A 28 -4.49 12.82 -3.71
N PHE A 29 -3.66 11.87 -4.13
CA PHE A 29 -4.08 10.62 -4.76
C PHE A 29 -3.40 9.42 -4.12
N HIS A 30 -4.18 8.35 -3.96
CA HIS A 30 -3.65 7.03 -3.65
C HIS A 30 -3.78 6.15 -4.89
N PHE A 31 -2.66 5.92 -5.58
CA PHE A 31 -2.60 5.08 -6.77
C PHE A 31 -2.56 3.62 -6.32
N HIS A 32 -3.69 2.94 -6.52
CA HIS A 32 -3.86 1.55 -6.11
C HIS A 32 -3.37 0.57 -7.19
N SER A 33 -2.76 -0.55 -6.76
CA SER A 33 -2.38 -1.67 -7.63
C SER A 33 -1.41 -1.32 -8.78
N LEU A 34 -0.32 -0.59 -8.49
CA LEU A 34 0.71 -0.25 -9.50
C LEU A 34 1.29 -1.48 -10.19
N ALA A 35 1.46 -2.60 -9.47
CA ALA A 35 1.91 -3.87 -10.04
C ALA A 35 1.08 -4.32 -11.26
N SER A 36 -0.22 -4.03 -11.26
CA SER A 36 -1.12 -4.35 -12.37
C SER A 36 -0.95 -3.41 -13.57
N MET A 37 -0.41 -2.22 -13.35
CA MET A 37 -0.08 -1.26 -14.40
C MET A 37 1.31 -1.56 -14.98
N LEU A 38 2.28 -1.85 -14.12
CA LEU A 38 3.69 -1.97 -14.50
C LEU A 38 4.03 -3.29 -15.18
N TYR A 39 3.27 -4.36 -14.92
CA TYR A 39 3.62 -5.70 -15.39
C TYR A 39 2.47 -6.38 -16.11
N THR A 40 2.77 -6.99 -17.25
CA THR A 40 1.79 -7.77 -18.04
C THR A 40 1.25 -9.00 -17.31
N HIS A 41 1.99 -9.52 -16.32
CA HIS A 41 1.55 -10.59 -15.43
C HIS A 41 0.87 -10.06 -14.15
N ASN A 42 0.56 -8.77 -14.09
CA ASN A 42 -0.14 -8.08 -13.02
C ASN A 42 0.47 -8.26 -11.60
N GLY A 43 1.78 -8.45 -11.50
CA GLY A 43 2.45 -8.67 -10.20
C GLY A 43 2.30 -10.08 -9.62
N PHE A 44 1.70 -11.04 -10.34
CA PHE A 44 1.63 -12.44 -9.91
C PHE A 44 2.96 -13.24 -10.04
N SER A 45 4.05 -12.60 -10.49
CA SER A 45 5.36 -13.22 -10.50
C SER A 45 6.06 -13.02 -9.15
N THR A 46 7.07 -13.83 -8.88
CA THR A 46 7.84 -13.72 -7.63
C THR A 46 8.84 -12.59 -7.74
N PHE A 47 8.82 -11.68 -6.78
CA PHE A 47 9.81 -10.61 -6.62
C PHE A 47 10.66 -10.89 -5.37
N THR A 48 11.97 -11.00 -5.56
CA THR A 48 12.97 -11.16 -4.50
C THR A 48 13.71 -9.86 -4.19
N GLY A 49 13.47 -8.81 -4.99
CA GLY A 49 14.16 -7.52 -4.89
C GLY A 49 15.39 -7.43 -5.81
N ALA A 50 15.59 -8.40 -6.70
CA ALA A 50 16.67 -8.37 -7.68
C ALA A 50 16.29 -7.43 -8.84
N MET A 51 17.19 -6.51 -9.21
CA MET A 51 16.93 -5.51 -10.25
C MET A 51 16.53 -6.11 -11.61
N GLU A 52 16.99 -7.32 -11.89
CA GLU A 52 16.67 -8.07 -13.11
C GLU A 52 15.15 -8.38 -13.23
N GLU A 53 14.44 -8.51 -12.11
CA GLU A 53 13.01 -8.78 -12.06
C GLU A 53 12.17 -7.55 -12.48
N TYR A 54 12.71 -6.35 -12.24
CA TYR A 54 12.06 -5.06 -12.55
C TYR A 54 12.38 -4.57 -13.97
N CYS A 55 13.36 -5.17 -14.64
CA CYS A 55 13.84 -4.78 -15.98
C CYS A 55 13.64 -5.91 -17.00
N THR A 56 12.43 -6.47 -17.07
CA THR A 56 12.10 -7.57 -17.98
C THR A 56 11.29 -7.10 -19.19
N GLN A 57 11.14 -7.96 -20.19
CA GLN A 57 10.23 -7.74 -21.33
C GLN A 57 8.75 -7.64 -20.92
N TYR A 58 8.41 -8.03 -19.68
CA TYR A 58 7.05 -8.03 -19.16
C TYR A 58 6.66 -6.69 -18.54
N VAL A 59 7.59 -5.73 -18.48
CA VAL A 59 7.36 -4.37 -18.00
C VAL A 59 6.64 -3.57 -19.06
N ASP A 60 5.51 -2.96 -18.68
CA ASP A 60 4.80 -1.99 -19.49
C ASP A 60 5.49 -0.63 -19.35
N LYS A 61 6.28 -0.27 -20.36
CA LYS A 61 7.03 0.99 -20.40
C LYS A 61 6.11 2.20 -20.54
N ASP A 62 4.98 2.03 -21.22
CA ASP A 62 4.05 3.12 -21.47
C ASP A 62 3.31 3.47 -20.17
N ALA A 63 2.95 2.45 -19.38
CA ALA A 63 2.42 2.64 -18.02
C ALA A 63 3.41 3.37 -17.10
N LEU A 64 4.70 2.99 -17.17
CA LEU A 64 5.75 3.63 -16.39
C LEU A 64 5.92 5.11 -16.76
N ILE A 65 5.93 5.43 -18.06
CA ILE A 65 5.98 6.81 -18.56
C ILE A 65 4.75 7.59 -18.10
N TYR A 66 3.55 6.99 -18.18
CA TYR A 66 2.34 7.63 -17.67
C TYR A 66 2.46 8.01 -16.19
N LEU A 67 2.97 7.12 -15.34
CA LEU A 67 3.14 7.40 -13.91
C LEU A 67 4.13 8.54 -13.65
N ILE A 68 5.24 8.58 -14.39
CA ILE A 68 6.21 9.69 -14.32
C ILE A 68 5.52 11.00 -14.71
N LEU A 69 4.84 11.03 -15.87
CA LEU A 69 4.14 12.22 -16.36
C LEU A 69 3.05 12.68 -15.41
N ALA A 70 2.30 11.74 -14.82
CA ALA A 70 1.26 12.03 -13.84
C ALA A 70 1.83 12.73 -12.61
N ASN A 71 2.92 12.21 -12.03
CA ASN A 71 3.56 12.84 -10.88
C ASN A 71 4.20 14.19 -11.26
N GLU A 72 4.88 14.32 -12.40
CA GLU A 72 5.46 15.61 -12.80
C GLU A 72 4.40 16.70 -12.98
N ILE A 73 3.33 16.40 -13.71
CA ILE A 73 2.25 17.37 -13.98
C ILE A 73 1.51 17.73 -12.69
N LEU A 74 1.22 16.75 -11.83
CA LEU A 74 0.54 17.01 -10.56
C LEU A 74 1.35 17.93 -9.66
N HIS A 75 2.65 17.68 -9.49
CA HIS A 75 3.50 18.50 -8.63
C HIS A 75 3.89 19.85 -9.26
N ASP A 76 3.92 19.95 -10.59
CA ASP A 76 4.13 21.23 -11.29
C ASP A 76 2.90 22.15 -11.14
N LEU A 77 1.70 21.60 -11.31
CA LEU A 77 0.45 22.36 -11.19
C LEU A 77 0.06 22.62 -9.73
N HIS A 78 0.31 21.66 -8.84
CA HIS A 78 -0.11 21.67 -7.44
C HIS A 78 1.05 21.21 -6.55
N PRO A 79 1.98 22.11 -6.17
CA PRO A 79 3.21 21.73 -5.45
C PRO A 79 3.00 21.06 -4.08
N ASP A 80 1.85 21.29 -3.45
CA ASP A 80 1.51 20.74 -2.13
C ASP A 80 0.71 19.42 -2.21
N ILE A 81 0.46 18.90 -3.42
CA ILE A 81 -0.30 17.66 -3.61
C ILE A 81 0.49 16.46 -3.11
N ILE A 82 -0.20 15.47 -2.54
CA ILE A 82 0.41 14.24 -2.06
C ILE A 82 0.03 13.07 -2.96
N THR A 83 1.02 12.34 -3.49
CA THR A 83 0.78 11.09 -4.21
C THR A 83 1.35 9.88 -3.46
N ILE A 84 0.52 8.84 -3.33
CA ILE A 84 0.84 7.62 -2.59
C ILE A 84 0.79 6.43 -3.56
N ALA A 85 1.86 5.63 -3.60
CA ALA A 85 1.95 4.42 -4.40
C ALA A 85 1.63 3.16 -3.59
N GLU A 86 0.65 2.39 -4.03
CA GLU A 86 0.41 1.02 -3.57
C GLU A 86 0.96 0.02 -4.60
N ASP A 87 2.14 -0.52 -4.33
CA ASP A 87 2.79 -1.52 -5.16
C ASP A 87 3.20 -2.76 -4.35
N ALA A 88 2.70 -3.93 -4.75
CA ALA A 88 3.04 -5.20 -4.13
C ALA A 88 4.42 -5.74 -4.55
N THR A 89 4.99 -5.21 -5.64
CA THR A 89 6.31 -5.66 -6.13
C THR A 89 7.49 -4.91 -5.51
N PHE A 90 7.20 -3.80 -4.81
CA PHE A 90 8.18 -2.88 -4.24
C PHE A 90 9.19 -2.36 -5.28
N TYR A 91 8.69 -1.78 -6.38
CA TYR A 91 9.50 -1.22 -7.44
C TYR A 91 10.60 -0.28 -6.88
N PRO A 92 11.86 -0.46 -7.27
CA PRO A 92 12.94 0.39 -6.80
C PRO A 92 12.80 1.79 -7.40
N GLY A 93 12.63 2.80 -6.55
CA GLY A 93 12.51 4.18 -7.01
C GLY A 93 11.07 4.72 -7.09
N LEU A 94 10.09 4.04 -6.48
CA LEU A 94 8.72 4.57 -6.35
C LEU A 94 8.71 6.02 -5.87
N CYS A 95 9.45 6.29 -4.78
CA CYS A 95 9.50 7.61 -4.14
C CYS A 95 10.75 8.43 -4.47
N GLU A 96 11.50 8.02 -5.50
CA GLU A 96 12.64 8.81 -5.95
C GLU A 96 12.19 9.87 -6.96
N PRO A 97 12.86 11.04 -7.02
CA PRO A 97 12.52 12.09 -7.96
C PRO A 97 12.61 11.61 -9.42
N THR A 98 11.70 12.09 -10.28
CA THR A 98 11.69 11.75 -11.71
C THR A 98 12.98 12.16 -12.42
N THR A 99 13.59 13.27 -12.01
CA THR A 99 14.92 13.74 -12.45
C THR A 99 16.05 12.74 -12.21
N GLN A 100 15.90 11.80 -11.28
CA GLN A 100 16.87 10.74 -10.97
C GLN A 100 16.48 9.38 -11.56
N GLY A 101 15.39 9.33 -12.33
CA GLY A 101 14.84 8.09 -12.89
C GLY A 101 13.86 7.36 -11.97
N GLY A 102 13.38 8.01 -10.89
CA GLY A 102 12.28 7.49 -10.07
C GLY A 102 10.90 7.78 -10.66
N LEU A 103 9.85 7.32 -9.97
CA LEU A 103 8.46 7.57 -10.39
C LEU A 103 7.85 8.86 -9.81
N GLY A 104 8.51 9.48 -8.82
CA GLY A 104 8.08 10.77 -8.26
C GLY A 104 6.91 10.71 -7.28
N PHE A 105 6.63 9.57 -6.65
CA PHE A 105 5.63 9.49 -5.58
C PHE A 105 6.16 10.05 -4.26
N ASP A 106 5.31 10.67 -3.45
CA ASP A 106 5.73 11.14 -2.12
C ASP A 106 5.90 9.98 -1.15
N TYR A 107 4.92 9.07 -1.12
CA TYR A 107 4.88 7.95 -0.18
C TYR A 107 4.62 6.62 -0.89
N TRP A 108 5.08 5.53 -0.28
CA TRP A 108 4.76 4.17 -0.71
C TRP A 108 4.16 3.38 0.45
N VAL A 109 3.24 2.48 0.13
CA VAL A 109 2.55 1.66 1.11
C VAL A 109 3.35 0.39 1.41
N ASN A 110 3.67 0.16 2.69
CA ASN A 110 4.25 -1.10 3.14
C ASN A 110 3.16 -2.15 3.38
N LEU A 111 2.86 -2.91 2.32
CA LEU A 111 1.89 -4.01 2.32
C LEU A 111 2.33 -5.21 3.17
N SER A 112 3.60 -5.29 3.59
CA SER A 112 4.09 -6.40 4.41
C SER A 112 3.71 -6.26 5.89
N VAL A 113 3.46 -5.05 6.39
CA VAL A 113 3.04 -4.81 7.78
C VAL A 113 1.71 -5.49 8.14
N PRO A 114 0.60 -5.27 7.42
CA PRO A 114 -0.68 -5.93 7.72
C PRO A 114 -0.59 -7.46 7.61
N GLU A 115 0.10 -7.99 6.59
CA GLU A 115 0.26 -9.43 6.38
C GLU A 115 1.12 -10.06 7.48
N MET A 116 2.17 -9.36 7.92
CA MET A 116 2.98 -9.79 9.06
C MET A 116 2.11 -9.91 10.32
N TRP A 117 1.35 -8.87 10.68
CA TRP A 117 0.51 -8.89 11.87
C TRP A 117 -0.52 -10.01 11.84
N LEU A 118 -1.19 -10.18 10.69
CA LEU A 118 -2.16 -11.24 10.51
C LEU A 118 -1.53 -12.63 10.63
N TRP A 119 -0.38 -12.85 9.99
CA TRP A 119 0.33 -14.11 10.10
C TRP A 119 0.74 -14.42 11.54
N HIS A 120 1.24 -13.43 12.28
CA HIS A 120 1.61 -13.58 13.69
C HIS A 120 0.41 -13.94 14.57
N LEU A 121 -0.73 -13.26 14.41
CA LEU A 121 -1.93 -13.53 15.19
C LEU A 121 -2.55 -14.89 14.91
N GLU A 122 -2.53 -15.36 13.66
CA GLU A 122 -3.17 -16.62 13.27
C GLU A 122 -2.28 -17.85 13.47
N ASN A 123 -0.95 -17.71 13.33
CA ASN A 123 -0.05 -18.87 13.18
C ASN A 123 1.02 -18.97 14.26
N VAL A 124 1.30 -17.92 15.04
CA VAL A 124 2.43 -17.91 15.99
C VAL A 124 1.97 -17.61 17.41
N PRO A 125 2.20 -18.51 18.39
CA PRO A 125 1.95 -18.21 19.80
C PRO A 125 2.71 -16.95 20.24
N GLU A 126 2.08 -16.11 21.05
CA GLU A 126 2.63 -14.79 21.48
C GLU A 126 4.06 -14.89 22.04
N ARG A 127 4.35 -15.93 22.83
CA ARG A 127 5.66 -16.18 23.44
C ARG A 127 6.79 -16.45 22.42
N GLU A 128 6.44 -16.80 21.18
CA GLU A 128 7.38 -17.12 20.10
C GLU A 128 7.55 -15.96 19.11
N TRP A 129 6.97 -14.79 19.41
CA TRP A 129 7.11 -13.61 18.57
C TRP A 129 8.55 -13.11 18.57
N SER A 130 9.14 -13.07 17.37
CA SER A 130 10.50 -12.56 17.19
C SER A 130 10.46 -11.06 16.92
N ILE A 131 10.84 -10.26 17.92
CA ILE A 131 10.97 -8.80 17.80
C ILE A 131 11.90 -8.41 16.65
N ASN A 132 12.97 -9.17 16.42
CA ASN A 132 13.88 -8.91 15.30
C ASN A 132 13.20 -9.06 13.93
N LYS A 133 12.28 -10.02 13.77
CA LYS A 133 11.52 -10.16 12.51
C LYS A 133 10.53 -9.01 12.34
N ILE A 134 9.84 -8.64 13.41
CA ILE A 134 8.88 -7.53 13.41
C ILE A 134 9.59 -6.21 13.06
N MET A 135 10.71 -5.92 13.73
CA MET A 135 11.49 -4.70 13.49
C MET A 135 12.03 -4.62 12.05
N LYS A 136 12.40 -5.75 11.44
CA LYS A 136 12.83 -5.77 10.02
C LYS A 136 11.74 -5.35 9.04
N VAL A 137 10.47 -5.62 9.36
CA VAL A 137 9.33 -5.24 8.50
C VAL A 137 8.90 -3.80 8.78
N LEU A 138 8.90 -3.40 10.07
CA LEU A 138 8.48 -2.06 10.50
C LEU A 138 9.52 -0.97 10.23
N VAL A 139 10.80 -1.32 10.15
CA VAL A 139 11.88 -0.37 9.91
C VAL A 139 12.45 -0.61 8.51
N SER A 140 12.11 0.28 7.59
CA SER A 140 12.72 0.34 6.26
C SER A 140 13.81 1.41 6.20
N SER A 141 14.84 1.19 5.40
CA SER A 141 15.84 2.21 5.07
C SER A 141 15.29 3.27 4.12
N ASN A 142 14.21 2.96 3.41
CA ASN A 142 13.60 3.88 2.45
C ASN A 142 12.79 4.94 3.18
N ARG A 143 12.92 6.18 2.70
CA ARG A 143 12.17 7.31 3.23
C ARG A 143 10.70 7.21 2.78
N ASN A 144 9.83 7.92 3.49
CA ASN A 144 8.42 8.12 3.16
C ASN A 144 7.57 6.84 3.04
N MET A 145 7.76 5.92 3.98
CA MET A 145 6.95 4.71 4.09
C MET A 145 5.63 4.99 4.83
N LEU A 146 4.50 4.69 4.20
CA LEU A 146 3.19 4.64 4.84
C LEU A 146 2.91 3.20 5.31
N SER A 147 2.62 3.04 6.60
CA SER A 147 2.34 1.74 7.21
C SER A 147 1.05 1.76 8.00
N TYR A 148 0.31 0.67 7.94
CA TYR A 148 -0.91 0.45 8.72
C TYR A 148 -0.90 -0.98 9.28
N VAL A 149 -1.56 -1.16 10.43
CA VAL A 149 -1.65 -2.47 11.11
C VAL A 149 -2.66 -3.38 10.41
N GLU A 150 -3.74 -2.79 9.91
CA GLU A 150 -4.82 -3.46 9.18
C GLU A 150 -5.32 -2.55 8.05
N ASN A 151 -5.93 -3.14 7.03
CA ASN A 151 -6.47 -2.40 5.89
C ASN A 151 -7.71 -3.06 5.28
N HIS A 152 -8.25 -2.41 4.25
CA HIS A 152 -9.38 -2.90 3.49
C HIS A 152 -9.11 -4.23 2.74
N ASN A 153 -7.85 -4.58 2.43
CA ASN A 153 -7.51 -5.84 1.75
C ASN A 153 -7.87 -7.07 2.60
N GLN A 154 -7.80 -6.96 3.93
CA GLN A 154 -8.25 -8.03 4.84
C GLN A 154 -9.76 -8.25 4.74
N SER A 155 -10.55 -7.18 4.63
CA SER A 155 -11.99 -7.30 4.42
C SER A 155 -12.33 -7.89 3.05
N ILE A 156 -11.61 -7.51 1.99
CA ILE A 156 -11.84 -8.02 0.62
C ILE A 156 -11.53 -9.52 0.53
N SER A 157 -10.47 -9.97 1.21
CA SER A 157 -10.08 -11.39 1.25
C SER A 157 -10.97 -12.25 2.16
N GLY A 158 -11.95 -11.64 2.84
CA GLY A 158 -12.83 -12.33 3.80
C GLY A 158 -12.12 -12.74 5.10
N ARG A 159 -10.97 -12.12 5.39
CA ARG A 159 -10.21 -12.32 6.62
C ARG A 159 -10.83 -11.49 7.76
N LYS A 160 -10.54 -11.89 8.99
CA LYS A 160 -11.06 -11.23 10.19
C LYS A 160 -10.30 -9.95 10.49
N SER A 161 -10.96 -8.99 11.13
CA SER A 161 -10.28 -7.80 11.64
C SER A 161 -9.33 -8.15 12.78
N PHE A 162 -8.37 -7.28 13.07
CA PHE A 162 -7.42 -7.48 14.17
C PHE A 162 -8.15 -7.67 15.51
N ALA A 163 -9.20 -6.87 15.75
CA ALA A 163 -10.04 -6.95 16.94
C ALA A 163 -10.80 -8.28 17.04
N GLU A 164 -11.37 -8.78 15.93
CA GLU A 164 -12.07 -10.06 15.92
C GLU A 164 -11.16 -11.24 16.25
N ILE A 165 -9.90 -11.19 15.80
CA ILE A 165 -8.94 -12.27 16.07
C ILE A 165 -8.64 -12.32 17.57
N ILE A 166 -8.27 -11.19 18.17
CA ILE A 166 -7.92 -11.09 19.60
C ILE A 166 -9.11 -11.42 20.51
N LEU A 167 -10.30 -10.88 20.20
CA LEU A 167 -11.48 -11.10 21.04
C LEU A 167 -12.01 -12.53 20.96
N ASN A 168 -11.77 -13.24 19.85
CA ASN A 168 -12.16 -14.65 19.72
C ASN A 168 -11.13 -15.60 20.34
N THR A 169 -9.84 -15.29 20.31
CA THR A 169 -8.82 -16.09 21.04
C THR A 169 -8.96 -15.98 22.56
N GLY A 170 -9.51 -14.87 23.07
CA GLY A 170 -9.86 -14.70 24.49
C GLY A 170 -11.06 -15.53 24.98
N LYS A 171 -11.79 -16.25 24.10
CA LYS A 171 -12.98 -17.05 24.47
C LYS A 171 -12.70 -18.53 24.77
N TYR A 172 -11.60 -18.81 25.48
CA TYR A 172 -11.42 -20.06 26.24
C TYR A 172 -10.89 -19.78 27.64
N SER A 173 -11.71 -19.13 28.47
CA SER A 173 -11.84 -19.33 29.94
C SER A 173 -12.57 -18.14 30.55
N VAL A 174 -13.89 -18.08 30.37
CA VAL A 174 -14.74 -17.23 31.22
C VAL A 174 -15.76 -18.13 31.90
N GLY A 175 -15.25 -18.92 32.85
CA GLY A 175 -15.91 -18.93 34.15
C GLY A 175 -15.54 -17.63 34.84
N SER A 176 -16.54 -16.90 35.34
CA SER A 176 -16.49 -15.52 35.86
C SER A 176 -16.07 -14.44 34.85
N VAL A 177 -17.10 -13.74 34.33
CA VAL A 177 -16.97 -12.42 33.71
C VAL A 177 -16.29 -11.49 34.73
N ASP A 178 -15.02 -11.16 34.50
CA ASP A 178 -14.44 -9.93 35.05
C ASP A 178 -14.77 -8.79 34.07
N ASP A 179 -15.57 -7.85 34.55
CA ASP A 179 -16.03 -6.62 33.88
C ASP A 179 -14.88 -5.71 33.38
N ASP A 180 -13.63 -6.04 33.68
CA ASP A 180 -12.47 -5.20 33.37
C ASP A 180 -12.00 -5.28 31.91
N LEU A 181 -12.24 -6.40 31.20
CA LEU A 181 -11.90 -6.51 29.77
C LEU A 181 -12.85 -5.72 28.85
N ILE A 182 -14.05 -5.39 29.33
CA ILE A 182 -15.01 -4.55 28.60
C ILE A 182 -14.62 -3.07 28.72
N ARG A 183 -13.87 -2.67 29.76
CA ARG A 183 -13.49 -1.27 30.01
C ARG A 183 -12.36 -0.71 29.15
N THR A 184 -11.56 -1.55 28.48
CA THR A 184 -10.47 -1.08 27.61
C THR A 184 -10.92 -0.75 26.19
N SER A 185 -12.12 -1.20 25.80
CA SER A 185 -12.80 -0.76 24.58
C SER A 185 -13.58 0.54 24.86
N SER A 186 -12.92 1.68 24.68
CA SER A 186 -13.55 3.00 24.80
C SER A 186 -14.58 3.33 23.69
N LEU A 187 -14.96 2.34 22.86
CA LEU A 187 -15.89 2.49 21.75
C LEU A 187 -17.27 1.89 21.97
N LEU A 188 -17.54 1.27 23.13
CA LEU A 188 -18.91 0.98 23.55
C LEU A 188 -19.43 2.13 24.41
N LYS A 189 -19.89 3.19 23.75
CA LYS A 189 -20.77 4.17 24.41
C LYS A 189 -22.10 3.47 24.74
N VAL A 190 -22.43 3.57 26.02
CA VAL A 190 -23.70 3.25 26.71
C VAL A 190 -24.93 3.58 25.88
#